data_AF-A0A937T3S0-F1
#
_entry.id   AF-A0A937T3S0-F1
#
_cell.length_a   1.000
_cell.length_b   1.000
_cell.length_c   1.000
_cell.angle_alpha   90.00
_cell.angle_beta   90.00
_cell.angle_gamma   90.00
#
_symmetry.space_group_name_H-M   'P 1'
#
loop_
_entity.id
_entity.type
_entity.pdbx_description
1 polymer ?
#
loop_
_entity_poly.entity_id
_entity_poly.type
_entity_poly.pdbx_seq_one_letter_code
_entity_poly.pdbx_strand_id
1 'polypeptide(L)'
;MSTQSSESGEVVVAISLGGTKLAVVRVNECGPIQPKREGDPWGGVGWRSEFKITYGPEDQGNEPVRAEAERRLMKGIVQLVGSAVNEARKDGKKVAKIGVATKGPIKKGSDNDGEYVVVGPCTTLPFKECKLDRELKNRLKECNKHILIEVLHDGAAAALGEMNYAAAERRKEIVNGDAGAHSTTDHMAAVIIGTGVGVGALKNRKDYHGIDPEQEGNAYERNLGSLGRHLVCVARSELPVPGHWPEYCRYQYRGADPRTKYAPISKQSGEAYFTERVAGPWLAKEIARLLKEYSQDNPRDALYTRAAMQVIAPDVDRLLSLEREDEEKKALQKKILAGLTWAAQAGDAWARYQIGAIGAEIGGALAQFILAFRDREFVRRIILVSTVSEKLGHDVADKRNHEFEKNENDLLMARLRTAAEAVLSANGMPQDKASEQAGGISRSNLGGERELWAFAPVPDDP
;
A
#
# COMPACT_ATOMS: atom_id res chain seq x y z
N MET A 1 11.43 -28.72 -37.00
CA MET A 1 10.18 -29.00 -36.29
C MET A 1 9.77 -27.72 -35.57
N SER A 2 8.86 -26.94 -36.16
CA SER A 2 8.27 -25.78 -35.49
C SER A 2 7.16 -26.29 -34.59
N THR A 3 7.36 -26.23 -33.28
CA THR A 3 6.29 -26.40 -32.30
C THR A 3 5.33 -25.21 -32.43
N GLN A 4 4.34 -25.34 -33.33
CA GLN A 4 3.13 -24.55 -33.23
C GLN A 4 2.37 -25.07 -32.00
N SER A 5 2.68 -24.53 -30.83
CA SER A 5 1.78 -24.65 -29.69
C SER A 5 0.51 -23.89 -30.07
N SER A 6 -0.56 -24.62 -30.36
CA SER A 6 -1.90 -24.06 -30.42
C SER A 6 -2.32 -23.69 -28.99
N GLU A 7 -1.71 -22.63 -28.45
CA GLU A 7 -2.13 -21.99 -27.22
C GLU A 7 -3.44 -21.26 -27.51
N SER A 8 -4.57 -21.88 -27.18
CA SER A 8 -5.79 -21.12 -26.92
C SER A 8 -5.52 -20.28 -25.67
N GLY A 9 -4.86 -19.14 -25.85
CA GLY A 9 -4.39 -18.29 -24.76
C GLY A 9 -5.56 -17.78 -23.96
N GLU A 10 -5.72 -18.30 -22.74
CA GLU A 10 -6.59 -17.66 -21.76
C GLU A 10 -5.88 -16.43 -21.16
N VAL A 11 -6.65 -15.40 -20.83
CA VAL A 11 -6.14 -14.18 -20.19
C VAL A 11 -6.96 -13.84 -18.97
N VAL A 12 -6.34 -13.11 -18.05
CA VAL A 12 -7.00 -12.53 -16.88
C VAL A 12 -7.16 -11.03 -17.09
N VAL A 13 -8.31 -10.49 -16.68
CA VAL A 13 -8.49 -9.03 -16.57
C VAL A 13 -8.39 -8.65 -15.11
N ALA A 14 -7.38 -7.88 -14.74
CA ALA A 14 -7.17 -7.40 -13.38
C ALA A 14 -7.70 -5.96 -13.24
N ILE A 15 -8.36 -5.69 -12.11
CA ILE A 15 -8.94 -4.40 -11.76
C ILE A 15 -8.35 -3.98 -10.41
N SER A 16 -7.89 -2.74 -10.30
CA SER A 16 -7.55 -2.09 -9.04
C SER A 16 -8.54 -0.96 -8.77
N LEU A 17 -9.33 -1.11 -7.70
CA LEU A 17 -10.28 -0.14 -7.17
C LEU A 17 -9.67 0.54 -5.94
N GLY A 18 -8.76 1.48 -6.22
CA GLY A 18 -8.20 2.33 -5.20
C GLY A 18 -9.18 3.42 -4.75
N GLY A 19 -8.84 4.13 -3.68
CA GLY A 19 -9.73 5.17 -3.13
C GLY A 19 -9.98 6.36 -4.06
N THR A 20 -9.10 6.63 -5.03
CA THR A 20 -9.18 7.80 -5.92
C THR A 20 -9.16 7.45 -7.41
N LYS A 21 -8.79 6.22 -7.74
CA LYS A 21 -8.49 5.78 -9.10
C LYS A 21 -9.01 4.37 -9.31
N LEU A 22 -9.53 4.14 -10.51
CA LEU A 22 -9.78 2.82 -11.06
C LEU A 22 -8.75 2.54 -12.16
N ALA A 23 -8.14 1.37 -12.11
CA ALA A 23 -7.28 0.85 -13.16
C ALA A 23 -7.80 -0.53 -13.61
N VAL A 24 -7.77 -0.77 -14.92
CA VAL A 24 -8.09 -2.07 -15.52
C VAL A 24 -6.98 -2.45 -16.46
N VAL A 25 -6.53 -3.69 -16.36
CA VAL A 25 -5.43 -4.21 -17.15
C VAL A 25 -5.70 -5.65 -17.58
N ARG A 26 -5.25 -5.99 -18.78
CA ARG A 26 -5.19 -7.36 -19.27
C ARG A 26 -3.84 -8.00 -18.91
N VAL A 27 -3.88 -9.18 -18.31
CA VAL A 27 -2.73 -9.98 -17.90
C VAL A 27 -2.67 -11.21 -18.81
N ASN A 28 -1.66 -11.22 -19.68
CA ASN A 28 -1.63 -12.05 -20.88
C ASN A 28 -0.89 -13.38 -20.75
N GLU A 29 0.04 -13.50 -19.81
CA GLU A 29 0.98 -14.63 -19.74
C GLU A 29 1.30 -15.04 -18.30
N CYS A 30 1.54 -16.33 -18.17
CA CYS A 30 2.13 -17.03 -17.03
C CYS A 30 3.63 -16.71 -16.96
N GLY A 31 4.01 -15.55 -16.42
CA GLY A 31 5.43 -15.17 -16.32
C GLY A 31 5.67 -13.73 -15.89
N PRO A 32 6.95 -13.32 -15.79
CA PRO A 32 7.37 -11.93 -15.57
C PRO A 32 6.62 -11.00 -16.51
N ILE A 33 5.70 -10.18 -16.00
CA ILE A 33 5.04 -9.13 -16.78
C ILE A 33 6.18 -8.27 -17.31
N GLN A 34 6.41 -8.33 -18.63
CA GLN A 34 7.41 -7.48 -19.24
C GLN A 34 6.95 -6.03 -19.06
N PRO A 35 7.81 -5.11 -18.62
CA PRO A 35 7.46 -3.70 -18.63
C PRO A 35 7.05 -3.31 -20.06
N LYS A 36 6.06 -2.41 -20.16
CA LYS A 36 5.49 -1.94 -21.42
C LYS A 36 6.60 -1.65 -22.44
N ARG A 37 6.70 -2.44 -23.51
CA ARG A 37 7.62 -2.14 -24.62
C ARG A 37 7.11 -0.91 -25.36
N GLU A 38 8.03 -0.01 -25.71
CA GLU A 38 7.70 1.17 -26.52
C GLU A 38 7.11 0.70 -27.86
N GLY A 39 5.90 1.16 -28.20
CA GLY A 39 5.18 0.74 -29.42
C GLY A 39 4.33 -0.53 -29.28
N ASP A 40 4.42 -1.28 -28.18
CA ASP A 40 3.46 -2.33 -27.86
C ASP A 40 2.38 -1.75 -26.93
N PRO A 41 1.13 -1.57 -27.40
CA PRO A 41 0.09 -1.06 -26.53
C PRO A 41 -0.22 -2.03 -25.36
N TRP A 42 0.22 -3.30 -25.42
CA TRP A 42 -0.22 -4.37 -24.51
C TRP A 42 0.84 -5.42 -24.11
N GLY A 43 2.11 -5.19 -24.45
CA GLY A 43 3.24 -6.00 -24.01
C GLY A 43 3.44 -5.80 -22.51
N GLY A 44 2.87 -6.71 -21.72
CA GLY A 44 2.74 -6.54 -20.27
C GLY A 44 1.74 -5.45 -19.88
N VAL A 45 1.52 -5.32 -18.57
CA VAL A 45 0.40 -4.61 -17.93
C VAL A 45 0.06 -3.29 -18.62
N GLY A 46 -0.93 -3.31 -19.52
CA GLY A 46 -1.45 -2.15 -20.21
C GLY A 46 -2.35 -1.34 -19.29
N TRP A 47 -1.77 -0.35 -18.61
CA TRP A 47 -2.47 0.55 -17.71
C TRP A 47 -3.45 1.47 -18.44
N ARG A 48 -4.74 1.33 -18.16
CA ARG A 48 -5.73 2.40 -18.38
C ARG A 48 -6.17 2.97 -17.05
N SER A 49 -5.52 4.05 -16.61
CA SER A 49 -5.88 4.80 -15.39
C SER A 49 -6.65 6.06 -15.75
N GLU A 50 -7.85 5.94 -16.30
CA GLU A 50 -8.61 7.11 -16.78
C GLU A 50 -9.80 7.46 -15.89
N PHE A 51 -10.25 6.54 -15.03
CA PHE A 51 -11.45 6.78 -14.24
C PHE A 51 -11.09 7.33 -12.85
N LYS A 52 -11.29 8.64 -12.68
CA LYS A 52 -11.22 9.31 -11.38
C LYS A 52 -12.50 9.06 -10.60
N ILE A 53 -12.35 8.66 -9.33
CA ILE A 53 -13.49 8.46 -8.43
C ILE A 53 -13.78 9.80 -7.75
N THR A 54 -14.84 10.47 -8.18
CA THR A 54 -15.33 11.72 -7.57
C THR A 54 -16.36 11.37 -6.49
N TYR A 55 -15.87 10.93 -5.33
CA TYR A 55 -16.66 10.73 -4.11
C TYR A 55 -15.75 10.99 -2.91
N GLY A 56 -16.03 12.04 -2.15
CA GLY A 56 -15.20 12.50 -1.04
C GLY A 56 -15.81 12.24 0.33
N PRO A 57 -15.05 12.41 1.43
CA PRO A 57 -15.59 12.43 2.79
C PRO A 57 -16.77 13.41 2.97
N GLU A 58 -16.76 14.53 2.25
CA GLU A 58 -17.82 15.54 2.25
C GLU A 58 -19.14 15.06 1.63
N ASP A 59 -19.09 14.03 0.78
CA ASP A 59 -20.27 13.42 0.16
C ASP A 59 -20.84 12.27 1.01
N GLN A 60 -20.19 11.93 2.13
CA GLN A 60 -20.68 10.89 3.04
C GLN A 60 -22.00 11.30 3.67
N GLY A 61 -23.02 10.46 3.52
CA GLY A 61 -24.39 10.72 3.97
C GLY A 61 -25.30 11.40 2.94
N ASN A 62 -24.76 11.87 1.81
CA ASN A 62 -25.57 12.37 0.69
C ASN A 62 -25.92 11.22 -0.27
N GLU A 63 -27.05 10.57 -0.01
CA GLU A 63 -27.46 9.36 -0.74
C GLU A 63 -27.61 9.54 -2.27
N PRO A 64 -28.22 10.63 -2.79
CA PRO A 64 -28.24 10.90 -4.23
C PRO A 64 -26.85 11.02 -4.87
N VAL A 65 -25.93 11.75 -4.23
CA VAL A 65 -24.56 11.93 -4.74
C VAL A 65 -23.79 10.61 -4.73
N ARG A 66 -23.92 9.85 -3.63
CA ARG A 66 -23.34 8.51 -3.50
C ARG A 66 -23.84 7.56 -4.59
N ALA A 67 -25.16 7.46 -4.77
CA ALA A 67 -25.78 6.59 -5.76
C ALA A 67 -25.33 6.95 -7.19
N GLU A 68 -25.19 8.25 -7.50
CA GLU A 68 -24.66 8.70 -8.77
C GLU A 68 -23.19 8.31 -8.97
N ALA A 69 -22.36 8.52 -7.95
CA ALA A 69 -20.95 8.13 -7.98
C ALA A 69 -20.78 6.62 -8.15
N GLU A 70 -21.58 5.81 -7.46
CA GLU A 70 -21.64 4.35 -7.61
C GLU A 70 -22.02 3.94 -9.04
N ARG A 71 -23.08 4.53 -9.59
CA ARG A 71 -23.53 4.28 -10.97
C ARG A 71 -22.45 4.62 -11.99
N ARG A 72 -21.78 5.76 -11.83
CA ARG A 72 -20.69 6.21 -12.70
C ARG A 72 -19.50 5.27 -12.61
N LEU A 73 -19.08 4.91 -11.40
CA LEU A 73 -17.98 3.96 -11.17
C LEU A 73 -18.28 2.61 -11.82
N MET A 74 -19.46 2.05 -11.59
CA MET A 74 -19.86 0.76 -12.17
C MET A 74 -19.91 0.80 -13.70
N LYS A 75 -20.42 1.89 -14.29
CA LYS A 75 -20.39 2.10 -15.74
C LYS A 75 -18.95 2.14 -16.27
N GLY A 76 -18.06 2.84 -15.56
CA GLY A 76 -16.63 2.91 -15.89
C GLY A 76 -15.95 1.54 -15.85
N ILE A 77 -16.21 0.74 -14.82
CA ILE A 77 -15.69 -0.63 -14.70
C ILE A 77 -16.16 -1.47 -15.88
N VAL A 78 -17.46 -1.52 -16.16
CA VAL A 78 -18.02 -2.32 -17.26
C VAL A 78 -17.46 -1.92 -18.62
N GLN A 79 -17.32 -0.61 -18.87
CA GLN A 79 -16.75 -0.11 -20.12
C GLN A 79 -15.28 -0.54 -20.30
N LEU A 80 -14.46 -0.37 -19.25
CA LEU A 80 -13.04 -0.71 -19.31
C LEU A 80 -12.82 -2.24 -19.42
N VAL A 81 -13.57 -3.02 -18.66
CA VAL A 81 -13.54 -4.49 -18.73
C VAL A 81 -14.04 -4.97 -20.09
N GLY A 82 -15.16 -4.43 -20.59
CA GLY A 82 -15.68 -4.75 -21.91
C GLY A 82 -14.68 -4.45 -23.03
N SER A 83 -13.95 -3.33 -22.93
CA SER A 83 -12.84 -3.02 -23.85
C SER A 83 -11.75 -4.08 -23.78
N ALA A 84 -11.28 -4.43 -22.57
CA ALA A 84 -10.23 -5.44 -22.38
C ALA A 84 -10.65 -6.83 -22.89
N VAL A 85 -11.92 -7.22 -22.71
CA VAL A 85 -12.46 -8.48 -23.24
C VAL A 85 -12.52 -8.45 -24.75
N ASN A 86 -13.01 -7.37 -25.36
CA ASN A 86 -13.10 -7.24 -26.81
C ASN A 86 -11.71 -7.25 -27.47
N GLU A 87 -10.72 -6.62 -26.83
CA GLU A 87 -9.33 -6.67 -27.27
C GLU A 87 -8.73 -8.08 -27.15
N ALA A 88 -8.97 -8.79 -26.04
CA ALA A 88 -8.55 -10.18 -25.91
C ALA A 88 -9.13 -11.06 -27.03
N ARG A 89 -10.40 -10.87 -27.38
CA ARG A 89 -11.05 -11.58 -28.50
C ARG A 89 -10.43 -11.26 -29.85
N LYS A 90 -10.04 -10.01 -30.11
CA LYS A 90 -9.35 -9.62 -31.36
C LYS A 90 -8.01 -10.34 -31.52
N ASP A 91 -7.36 -10.64 -30.40
CA ASP A 91 -6.10 -11.40 -30.38
C ASP A 91 -6.33 -12.92 -30.37
N GLY A 92 -7.56 -13.40 -30.56
CA GLY A 92 -7.89 -14.83 -30.49
C GLY A 92 -7.83 -15.42 -29.08
N LYS A 93 -7.78 -14.60 -28.04
CA LYS A 93 -7.68 -15.02 -26.63
C LYS A 93 -9.05 -15.00 -25.93
N LYS A 94 -9.22 -15.85 -24.93
CA LYS A 94 -10.44 -15.93 -24.10
C LYS A 94 -10.16 -15.36 -22.72
N VAL A 95 -11.03 -14.48 -22.21
CA VAL A 95 -10.95 -14.04 -20.81
C VAL A 95 -11.48 -15.13 -19.90
N ALA A 96 -10.61 -15.72 -19.08
CA ALA A 96 -10.95 -16.78 -18.13
C ALA A 96 -11.46 -16.22 -16.80
N LYS A 97 -10.80 -15.16 -16.31
CA LYS A 97 -11.07 -14.57 -14.99
C LYS A 97 -11.03 -13.04 -15.04
N ILE A 98 -11.84 -12.41 -14.19
CA ILE A 98 -11.70 -11.02 -13.77
C ILE A 98 -11.29 -10.99 -12.30
N GLY A 99 -10.09 -10.49 -12.02
CA GLY A 99 -9.61 -10.26 -10.66
C GLY A 99 -9.82 -8.81 -10.25
N VAL A 100 -10.30 -8.57 -9.04
CA VAL A 100 -10.63 -7.22 -8.54
C VAL A 100 -9.94 -6.99 -7.19
N ALA A 101 -8.89 -6.19 -7.16
CA ALA A 101 -8.35 -5.64 -5.92
C ALA A 101 -9.18 -4.41 -5.53
N THR A 102 -9.71 -4.35 -4.32
CA THR A 102 -10.51 -3.22 -3.86
C THR A 102 -10.12 -2.76 -2.46
N LYS A 103 -10.13 -1.44 -2.28
CA LYS A 103 -10.01 -0.83 -0.96
C LYS A 103 -11.27 -1.09 -0.13
N GLY A 104 -11.10 -1.39 1.15
CA GLY A 104 -12.18 -1.43 2.13
C GLY A 104 -12.62 -2.82 2.56
N PRO A 105 -13.40 -2.93 3.64
CA PRO A 105 -13.75 -4.23 4.19
C PRO A 105 -14.61 -5.00 3.19
N ILE A 106 -14.18 -6.22 2.92
CA ILE A 106 -14.90 -7.18 2.12
C ILE A 106 -15.48 -8.21 3.07
N LYS A 107 -16.76 -8.51 2.94
CA LYS A 107 -17.41 -9.61 3.64
C LYS A 107 -17.80 -10.67 2.63
N LYS A 108 -17.54 -11.94 2.94
CA LYS A 108 -18.19 -13.04 2.23
C LYS A 108 -19.69 -13.02 2.60
N GLY A 109 -20.56 -13.12 1.61
CA GLY A 109 -22.00 -13.20 1.79
C GLY A 109 -22.39 -14.39 2.67
N SER A 110 -23.49 -14.26 3.40
CA SER A 110 -24.05 -15.32 4.24
C SER A 110 -24.63 -16.48 3.43
N ASP A 111 -24.98 -16.23 2.18
CA ASP A 111 -25.60 -17.19 1.29
C ASP A 111 -24.45 -17.98 0.64
N ASN A 112 -24.56 -19.31 0.58
CA ASN A 112 -23.54 -20.28 0.13
C ASN A 112 -22.94 -20.04 -1.27
N ASP A 113 -23.26 -18.93 -1.93
CA ASP A 113 -22.85 -18.57 -3.28
C ASP A 113 -21.46 -17.91 -3.36
N GLY A 114 -20.77 -17.73 -2.22
CA GLY A 114 -19.42 -17.17 -2.19
C GLY A 114 -19.32 -15.70 -2.62
N GLU A 115 -20.44 -14.96 -2.58
CA GLU A 115 -20.50 -13.55 -2.99
C GLU A 115 -19.60 -12.65 -2.12
N TYR A 116 -18.95 -11.66 -2.71
CA TYR A 116 -18.14 -10.67 -1.97
C TYR A 116 -18.89 -9.34 -1.89
N VAL A 117 -19.15 -8.90 -0.65
CA VAL A 117 -19.81 -7.64 -0.34
C VAL A 117 -18.77 -6.62 0.07
N VAL A 118 -18.64 -5.55 -0.71
CA VAL A 118 -17.88 -4.36 -0.29
C VAL A 118 -18.76 -3.54 0.64
N VAL A 119 -18.35 -3.41 1.91
CA VAL A 119 -19.14 -2.76 2.97
C VAL A 119 -18.60 -1.35 3.26
N GLY A 120 -19.45 -0.33 3.10
CA GLY A 120 -19.19 1.06 3.47
C GLY A 120 -19.50 1.35 4.95
N PRO A 121 -19.07 2.49 5.54
CA PRO A 121 -18.60 3.74 4.93
C PRO A 121 -17.08 3.98 5.04
N CYS A 122 -16.28 2.97 5.39
CA CYS A 122 -14.88 3.13 5.78
C CYS A 122 -13.90 3.50 4.64
N THR A 123 -14.40 3.83 3.44
CA THR A 123 -13.56 4.18 2.29
C THR A 123 -14.14 5.35 1.49
N THR A 124 -13.32 5.88 0.58
CA THR A 124 -13.72 6.85 -0.44
C THR A 124 -14.40 6.20 -1.65
N LEU A 125 -14.68 4.89 -1.61
CA LEU A 125 -15.49 4.24 -2.63
C LEU A 125 -16.98 4.49 -2.33
N PRO A 126 -17.81 4.75 -3.34
CA PRO A 126 -19.23 5.08 -3.14
C PRO A 126 -20.12 3.88 -2.79
N PHE A 127 -19.53 2.70 -2.51
CA PHE A 127 -20.28 1.47 -2.20
C PHE A 127 -20.76 1.47 -0.75
N LYS A 128 -22.06 1.22 -0.55
CA LYS A 128 -22.65 1.00 0.78
C LYS A 128 -22.63 -0.48 1.15
N GLU A 129 -23.26 -1.31 0.34
CA GLU A 129 -23.22 -2.78 0.42
C GLU A 129 -23.31 -3.31 -1.02
N CYS A 130 -22.19 -3.30 -1.73
CA CYS A 130 -22.16 -3.70 -3.13
C CYS A 130 -21.74 -5.16 -3.24
N LYS A 131 -22.63 -6.01 -3.78
CA LYS A 131 -22.32 -7.37 -4.24
C LYS A 131 -21.56 -7.29 -5.57
N LEU A 132 -20.30 -6.90 -5.48
CA LEU A 132 -19.51 -6.43 -6.64
C LEU A 132 -19.37 -7.54 -7.69
N ASP A 133 -19.14 -8.78 -7.28
CA ASP A 133 -19.01 -9.91 -8.20
C ASP A 133 -20.32 -10.18 -8.96
N ARG A 134 -21.47 -10.16 -8.27
CA ARG A 134 -22.80 -10.34 -8.89
C ARG A 134 -23.15 -9.22 -9.84
N GLU A 135 -22.92 -7.96 -9.45
CA GLU A 135 -23.18 -6.82 -10.32
C GLU A 135 -22.34 -6.88 -11.60
N LEU A 136 -21.05 -7.23 -11.47
CA LEU A 136 -20.18 -7.39 -12.63
C LEU A 136 -20.61 -8.58 -13.51
N LYS A 137 -20.93 -9.74 -12.93
CA LYS A 137 -21.47 -10.91 -13.68
C LYS A 137 -22.73 -10.52 -14.47
N ASN A 138 -23.67 -9.82 -13.84
CA ASN A 138 -24.92 -9.40 -14.48
C ASN A 138 -24.69 -8.43 -15.64
N ARG A 139 -23.78 -7.47 -15.48
CA ARG A 139 -23.50 -6.43 -16.47
C ARG A 139 -22.58 -6.93 -17.60
N LEU A 140 -21.77 -7.95 -17.35
CA LEU A 140 -20.82 -8.53 -18.30
C LEU A 140 -21.31 -9.85 -18.91
N LYS A 141 -22.55 -10.27 -18.66
CA LYS A 141 -23.13 -11.52 -19.18
C LYS A 141 -23.06 -11.66 -20.71
N GLU A 142 -23.07 -10.54 -21.42
CA GLU A 142 -22.95 -10.48 -22.89
C GLU A 142 -21.50 -10.71 -23.36
N CYS A 143 -20.53 -10.45 -22.48
CA CYS A 143 -19.11 -10.64 -22.74
C CYS A 143 -18.68 -12.11 -22.54
N ASN A 144 -19.14 -12.80 -21.50
CA ASN A 144 -19.02 -14.25 -21.35
C ASN A 144 -19.81 -14.68 -20.09
N LYS A 145 -20.74 -15.62 -20.25
CA LYS A 145 -21.63 -16.10 -19.17
C LYS A 145 -20.89 -16.83 -18.03
N HIS A 146 -19.67 -17.28 -18.28
CA HIS A 146 -18.88 -18.13 -17.38
C HIS A 146 -17.58 -17.46 -16.91
N ILE A 147 -17.47 -16.12 -16.95
CA ILE A 147 -16.30 -15.46 -16.40
C ILE A 147 -16.28 -15.64 -14.88
N LEU A 148 -15.18 -16.21 -14.36
CA LEU A 148 -14.91 -16.21 -12.93
C LEU A 148 -14.59 -14.79 -12.47
N ILE A 149 -15.23 -14.32 -11.40
CA ILE A 149 -14.91 -13.03 -10.78
C ILE A 149 -14.39 -13.28 -9.39
N GLU A 150 -13.19 -12.77 -9.12
CA GLU A 150 -12.48 -12.90 -7.86
C GLU A 150 -12.24 -11.50 -7.28
N VAL A 151 -12.60 -11.30 -6.01
CA VAL A 151 -12.47 -10.00 -5.35
C VAL A 151 -11.55 -10.14 -4.14
N LEU A 152 -10.52 -9.30 -4.09
CA LEU A 152 -9.50 -9.23 -3.05
C LEU A 152 -9.46 -7.87 -2.39
N HIS A 153 -9.10 -7.86 -1.10
CA HIS A 153 -8.70 -6.64 -0.42
C HIS A 153 -7.38 -6.15 -1.04
N ASP A 154 -7.22 -4.83 -1.21
CA ASP A 154 -6.01 -4.24 -1.80
C ASP A 154 -4.72 -4.71 -1.11
N GLY A 155 -4.70 -4.79 0.22
CA GLY A 155 -3.55 -5.33 0.97
C GLY A 155 -3.26 -6.80 0.67
N ALA A 156 -4.28 -7.64 0.48
CA ALA A 156 -4.11 -9.04 0.16
C ALA A 156 -3.61 -9.22 -1.28
N ALA A 157 -4.19 -8.46 -2.21
CA ALA A 157 -3.74 -8.40 -3.59
C ALA A 157 -2.29 -7.91 -3.67
N ALA A 158 -1.90 -6.89 -2.90
CA ALA A 158 -0.53 -6.42 -2.85
C ALA A 158 0.44 -7.51 -2.36
N ALA A 159 0.10 -8.24 -1.28
CA ALA A 159 0.94 -9.33 -0.78
C ALA A 159 1.06 -10.46 -1.82
N LEU A 160 -0.06 -10.89 -2.43
CA LEU A 160 -0.06 -11.95 -3.44
C LEU A 160 0.72 -11.53 -4.69
N GLY A 161 0.60 -10.27 -5.09
CA GLY A 161 1.32 -9.72 -6.22
C GLY A 161 2.83 -9.71 -6.03
N GLU A 162 3.30 -9.31 -4.85
CA GLU A 162 4.71 -9.40 -4.47
C GLU A 162 5.22 -10.84 -4.46
N MET A 163 4.44 -11.78 -3.92
CA MET A 163 4.77 -13.21 -3.96
C MET A 163 4.86 -13.73 -5.40
N ASN A 164 3.88 -13.38 -6.24
CA ASN A 164 3.83 -13.78 -7.64
C ASN A 164 5.01 -13.21 -8.43
N TYR A 165 5.34 -11.94 -8.20
CA TYR A 165 6.48 -11.29 -8.83
C TYR A 165 7.81 -11.92 -8.41
N ALA A 166 8.02 -12.13 -7.10
CA ALA A 166 9.23 -12.77 -6.59
C ALA A 166 9.40 -14.19 -7.15
N ALA A 167 8.31 -14.96 -7.24
CA ALA A 167 8.33 -16.28 -7.87
C ALA A 167 8.67 -16.23 -9.36
N ALA A 168 8.20 -15.20 -10.08
CA ALA A 168 8.50 -15.00 -11.49
C ALA A 168 9.99 -14.63 -11.73
N GLU A 169 10.56 -13.74 -10.91
CA GLU A 169 11.98 -13.40 -10.97
C GLU A 169 12.86 -14.61 -10.65
N ARG A 170 12.52 -15.39 -9.61
CA ARG A 170 13.25 -16.63 -9.28
C ARG A 170 13.28 -17.62 -10.43
N ARG A 171 12.17 -17.76 -11.18
CA ARG A 171 12.15 -18.65 -12.36
C ARG A 171 13.11 -18.17 -13.45
N LYS A 172 13.24 -16.85 -13.67
CA LYS A 172 14.26 -16.30 -14.59
C LYS A 172 15.67 -16.66 -14.13
N GLU A 173 15.97 -16.51 -12.85
CA GLU A 173 17.28 -16.86 -12.27
C GLU A 173 17.60 -18.35 -12.47
N ILE A 174 16.63 -19.24 -12.20
CA ILE A 174 16.78 -20.69 -12.41
C ILE A 174 17.04 -20.99 -13.89
N VAL A 175 16.27 -20.41 -14.81
CA VAL A 175 16.44 -20.61 -16.26
C VAL A 175 17.82 -20.12 -16.73
N ASN A 176 18.35 -19.08 -16.08
CA ASN A 176 19.67 -18.52 -16.38
C ASN A 176 20.83 -19.27 -15.70
N GLY A 177 20.55 -20.26 -14.85
CA GLY A 177 21.57 -21.03 -14.12
C GLY A 177 22.12 -20.35 -12.86
N ASP A 178 21.53 -19.23 -12.43
CA ASP A 178 21.97 -18.43 -11.28
C ASP A 178 21.28 -18.86 -9.97
N ALA A 179 20.89 -20.13 -9.86
CA ALA A 179 20.04 -20.63 -8.77
C ALA A 179 20.73 -20.59 -7.39
N GLY A 180 20.74 -19.42 -6.76
CA GLY A 180 21.01 -19.28 -5.34
C GLY A 180 19.89 -19.92 -4.51
N ALA A 181 20.27 -20.55 -3.39
CA ALA A 181 19.32 -21.01 -2.39
C ALA A 181 18.65 -19.80 -1.73
N HIS A 182 17.54 -19.32 -2.30
CA HIS A 182 16.74 -18.27 -1.70
C HIS A 182 15.44 -18.82 -1.12
N SER A 183 15.26 -18.44 0.15
CA SER A 183 14.27 -18.90 1.12
C SER A 183 12.84 -18.55 0.71
N THR A 184 11.92 -19.39 1.18
CA THR A 184 10.46 -19.41 1.01
C THR A 184 9.82 -18.02 0.93
N THR A 185 9.34 -17.66 -0.26
CA THR A 185 8.45 -16.50 -0.52
C THR A 185 7.02 -16.73 -0.06
N ASP A 186 6.76 -17.81 0.67
CA ASP A 186 5.41 -18.37 0.83
C ASP A 186 4.57 -17.60 1.87
N HIS A 187 5.22 -16.83 2.76
CA HIS A 187 4.55 -16.05 3.80
C HIS A 187 4.94 -14.57 3.69
N MET A 188 3.94 -13.69 3.61
CA MET A 188 4.19 -12.25 3.49
C MET A 188 2.99 -11.44 3.99
N ALA A 189 3.28 -10.31 4.61
CA ALA A 189 2.30 -9.25 4.80
C ALA A 189 2.67 -8.04 3.93
N ALA A 190 1.66 -7.42 3.31
CA ALA A 190 1.79 -6.12 2.68
C ALA A 190 1.09 -5.06 3.53
N VAL A 191 1.80 -3.99 3.85
CA VAL A 191 1.29 -2.84 4.60
C VAL A 191 1.22 -1.64 3.65
N ILE A 192 -0.01 -1.24 3.33
CA ILE A 192 -0.32 -0.08 2.50
C ILE A 192 -0.25 1.16 3.37
N ILE A 193 0.63 2.11 3.03
CA ILE A 193 0.65 3.46 3.63
C ILE A 193 0.52 4.48 2.50
N GLY A 194 -0.72 4.91 2.26
CA GLY A 194 -1.09 5.82 1.17
C GLY A 194 -1.98 6.94 1.68
N THR A 195 -3.19 7.04 1.14
CA THR A 195 -4.23 7.94 1.68
C THR A 195 -4.82 7.45 3.00
N GLY A 196 -4.59 6.19 3.33
CA GLY A 196 -4.86 5.57 4.62
C GLY A 196 -3.89 4.44 4.86
N VAL A 197 -4.13 3.66 5.92
CA VAL A 197 -3.34 2.48 6.26
C VAL A 197 -4.17 1.21 6.03
N GLY A 198 -3.59 0.21 5.36
CA GLY A 198 -4.21 -1.10 5.14
C GLY A 198 -3.18 -2.21 5.30
N VAL A 199 -3.62 -3.41 5.66
CA VAL A 199 -2.75 -4.58 5.80
C VAL A 199 -3.42 -5.78 5.17
N GLY A 200 -2.67 -6.53 4.37
CA GLY A 200 -3.05 -7.89 3.97
C GLY A 200 -1.92 -8.85 4.30
N ALA A 201 -2.25 -10.03 4.78
CA ALA A 201 -1.28 -11.07 5.11
C ALA A 201 -1.72 -12.40 4.51
N LEU A 202 -0.76 -13.14 3.97
CA LEU A 202 -0.98 -14.44 3.33
C LEU A 202 -0.07 -15.50 3.94
N LYS A 203 -0.64 -16.69 4.16
CA LYS A 203 0.06 -17.84 4.72
C LYS A 203 0.71 -18.69 3.63
N ASN A 204 0.10 -18.91 2.49
CA ASN A 204 0.75 -19.59 1.39
C ASN A 204 0.16 -19.07 0.07
N ARG A 205 0.97 -19.02 -0.98
CA ARG A 205 0.51 -18.81 -2.35
C ARG A 205 -0.49 -19.89 -2.78
N LYS A 206 -0.26 -21.16 -2.41
CA LYS A 206 -1.11 -22.31 -2.76
C LYS A 206 -2.45 -22.29 -2.01
N ASP A 207 -2.48 -21.77 -0.78
CA ASP A 207 -3.71 -21.61 -0.02
C ASP A 207 -4.72 -20.71 -0.77
N TYR A 208 -4.29 -19.91 -1.74
CA TYR A 208 -5.18 -19.02 -2.48
C TYR A 208 -5.71 -19.61 -3.81
N HIS A 209 -4.92 -20.43 -4.50
CA HIS A 209 -5.25 -20.90 -5.86
C HIS A 209 -6.15 -22.14 -5.93
N GLY A 210 -6.77 -22.58 -4.83
CA GLY A 210 -7.53 -23.84 -4.84
C GLY A 210 -8.52 -24.06 -3.68
N ILE A 211 -9.04 -23.01 -3.04
CA ILE A 211 -10.01 -23.21 -1.95
C ILE A 211 -11.36 -23.64 -2.51
N ASP A 212 -11.69 -24.91 -2.32
CA ASP A 212 -13.07 -25.37 -2.16
C ASP A 212 -13.69 -24.55 -1.00
N PRO A 213 -14.66 -23.65 -1.25
CA PRO A 213 -15.21 -22.74 -0.26
C PRO A 213 -15.72 -23.40 1.03
N GLU A 214 -15.96 -24.72 1.00
CA GLU A 214 -16.43 -25.54 2.12
C GLU A 214 -15.31 -26.07 3.02
N GLN A 215 -14.07 -26.15 2.54
CA GLN A 215 -12.92 -26.65 3.28
C GLN A 215 -11.95 -25.52 3.62
N GLU A 216 -12.30 -24.72 4.64
CA GLU A 216 -11.39 -24.28 5.72
C GLU A 216 -11.93 -23.02 6.40
N GLY A 217 -12.60 -23.23 7.53
CA GLY A 217 -12.71 -22.25 8.58
C GLY A 217 -11.36 -21.99 9.27
N ASN A 218 -10.40 -21.40 8.56
CA ASN A 218 -9.20 -20.82 9.17
C ASN A 218 -9.32 -19.29 9.17
N ALA A 219 -9.35 -18.72 10.38
CA ALA A 219 -9.86 -17.39 10.73
C ALA A 219 -9.10 -16.16 10.16
N TYR A 220 -8.28 -16.30 9.12
CA TYR A 220 -7.49 -15.20 8.55
C TYR A 220 -8.25 -14.36 7.51
N GLU A 221 -9.10 -14.99 6.69
CA GLU A 221 -9.83 -14.27 5.63
C GLU A 221 -10.92 -13.34 6.17
N ARG A 222 -11.50 -13.66 7.33
CA ARG A 222 -12.58 -12.87 7.95
C ARG A 222 -12.11 -11.53 8.53
N ASN A 223 -10.80 -11.31 8.64
CA ASN A 223 -10.22 -10.26 9.49
C ASN A 223 -9.08 -9.44 8.84
N LEU A 224 -8.81 -9.55 7.54
CA LEU A 224 -7.79 -8.71 6.87
C LEU A 224 -8.08 -7.20 6.99
N GLY A 225 -9.35 -6.79 6.89
CA GLY A 225 -9.76 -5.41 7.21
C GLY A 225 -9.62 -5.03 8.70
N SER A 226 -9.60 -6.01 9.61
CA SER A 226 -9.37 -5.81 11.05
C SER A 226 -7.88 -5.80 11.43
N LEU A 227 -6.98 -6.31 10.57
CA LEU A 227 -5.54 -6.28 10.80
C LEU A 227 -4.97 -4.85 10.70
N GLY A 228 -5.50 -4.03 9.79
CA GLY A 228 -5.27 -2.59 9.78
C GLY A 228 -5.74 -1.92 11.07
N ARG A 229 -6.92 -2.31 11.58
CA ARG A 229 -7.42 -1.91 12.91
C ARG A 229 -6.57 -2.45 14.06
N HIS A 230 -5.92 -3.60 13.93
CA HIS A 230 -5.02 -4.13 14.95
C HIS A 230 -3.68 -3.40 14.95
N LEU A 231 -3.10 -3.05 13.80
CA LEU A 231 -1.92 -2.17 13.72
C LEU A 231 -2.16 -0.85 14.48
N VAL A 232 -3.38 -0.35 14.33
CA VAL A 232 -3.98 0.79 15.01
C VAL A 232 -4.28 0.58 16.51
N CYS A 233 -4.82 -0.58 16.90
CA CYS A 233 -5.29 -0.86 18.26
C CYS A 233 -4.15 -1.28 19.17
N VAL A 234 -3.12 -1.94 18.65
CA VAL A 234 -1.94 -2.33 19.44
C VAL A 234 -1.08 -1.10 19.77
N ALA A 235 -1.07 -0.07 18.91
CA ALA A 235 -0.53 1.25 19.24
C ALA A 235 -1.23 1.94 20.44
N ARG A 236 -2.40 1.44 20.90
CA ARG A 236 -3.11 1.93 22.10
C ARG A 236 -2.76 1.17 23.38
N SER A 237 -2.16 -0.02 23.29
CA SER A 237 -1.94 -0.81 24.49
C SER A 237 -0.95 -0.07 25.40
N GLU A 238 -1.26 0.02 26.70
CA GLU A 238 -0.41 0.58 27.76
C GLU A 238 0.89 -0.21 27.97
N LEU A 239 1.32 -0.99 26.98
CA LEU A 239 2.68 -1.48 26.92
C LEU A 239 3.58 -0.25 26.90
N PRO A 240 4.59 -0.17 27.78
CA PRO A 240 5.49 0.96 27.81
C PRO A 240 6.16 1.03 26.44
N VAL A 241 5.69 1.94 25.57
CA VAL A 241 6.58 2.60 24.62
C VAL A 241 7.67 3.14 25.52
N PRO A 242 8.92 2.64 25.42
CA PRO A 242 9.96 3.05 26.35
C PRO A 242 9.93 4.57 26.45
N GLY A 243 9.83 5.10 27.68
CA GLY A 243 9.71 6.53 27.97
C GLY A 243 10.82 7.39 27.34
N HIS A 244 11.78 6.73 26.73
CA HIS A 244 12.85 7.25 25.91
C HIS A 244 12.45 7.62 24.48
N TRP A 245 11.25 7.42 23.94
CA TRP A 245 11.00 7.86 22.55
C TRP A 245 10.98 9.40 22.37
N PRO A 246 10.24 10.16 23.19
CA PRO A 246 10.36 11.63 23.22
C PRO A 246 11.74 12.06 23.74
N GLU A 247 12.36 11.26 24.61
CA GLU A 247 13.65 11.54 25.24
C GLU A 247 14.85 11.27 24.31
N TYR A 248 14.76 10.33 23.38
CA TYR A 248 15.73 10.01 22.34
C TYR A 248 15.70 11.09 21.25
N CYS A 249 14.51 11.60 20.93
CA CYS A 249 14.35 12.83 20.15
C CYS A 249 14.91 14.07 20.89
N ARG A 250 14.79 14.16 22.22
CA ARG A 250 15.42 15.22 23.04
C ARG A 250 16.94 15.09 23.17
N TYR A 251 17.48 13.88 23.27
CA TYR A 251 18.91 13.64 23.50
C TYR A 251 19.76 13.87 22.25
N GLN A 252 19.22 13.64 21.04
CA GLN A 252 19.97 13.86 19.79
C GLN A 252 20.03 15.33 19.35
N TYR A 253 19.25 16.23 19.95
CA TYR A 253 19.31 17.68 19.69
C TYR A 253 19.34 18.47 21.00
N ARG A 254 20.53 18.69 21.55
CA ARG A 254 20.80 19.73 22.59
C ARG A 254 20.66 21.17 22.04
N GLY A 255 19.72 21.40 21.13
CA GLY A 255 19.44 22.70 20.51
C GLY A 255 18.00 22.93 20.08
N ALA A 256 17.10 21.94 20.19
CA ALA A 256 15.68 22.13 19.92
C ALA A 256 14.92 22.41 21.23
N ASP A 257 14.13 23.49 21.24
CA ASP A 257 13.41 23.99 22.42
C ASP A 257 12.53 22.88 23.05
N PRO A 258 12.73 22.54 24.35
CA PRO A 258 11.90 21.58 25.09
C PRO A 258 10.41 21.97 25.23
N ARG A 259 9.99 23.12 24.71
CA ARG A 259 8.59 23.61 24.73
C ARG A 259 7.68 23.08 23.62
N THR A 260 8.16 22.25 22.68
CA THR A 260 7.27 21.56 21.73
C THR A 260 6.40 20.53 22.46
N LYS A 261 5.34 21.02 23.10
CA LYS A 261 4.25 20.23 23.67
C LYS A 261 3.47 19.61 22.51
N TYR A 262 3.84 18.41 22.11
CA TYR A 262 3.00 17.57 21.24
C TYR A 262 1.76 17.15 22.04
N ALA A 263 0.72 17.97 22.01
CA ALA A 263 -0.59 17.58 22.49
C ALA A 263 -1.22 16.62 21.45
N PRO A 264 -1.78 15.47 21.85
CA PRO A 264 -2.52 14.63 20.91
C PRO A 264 -3.69 15.42 20.32
N ILE A 265 -3.64 15.62 19.01
CA ILE A 265 -4.73 16.23 18.25
C ILE A 265 -5.83 15.18 18.18
N SER A 266 -6.92 15.45 18.91
CA SER A 266 -8.21 14.77 18.89
C SER A 266 -8.47 13.64 19.94
N LYS A 267 -9.70 13.65 20.47
CA LYS A 267 -10.31 12.62 21.32
C LYS A 267 -10.81 11.41 20.50
N GLN A 268 -10.22 11.12 19.35
CA GLN A 268 -10.71 10.08 18.44
C GLN A 268 -10.19 8.68 18.80
N SER A 269 -10.83 7.65 18.24
CA SER A 269 -10.39 6.26 18.38
C SER A 269 -8.93 6.10 17.91
N GLY A 270 -8.20 5.10 18.41
CA GLY A 270 -6.78 4.90 18.05
C GLY A 270 -6.56 4.66 16.55
N GLU A 271 -7.64 4.30 15.83
CA GLU A 271 -7.65 4.11 14.37
C GLU A 271 -7.44 5.40 13.62
N ALA A 272 -8.08 6.46 14.10
CA ALA A 272 -7.82 7.80 13.62
C ALA A 272 -6.37 8.19 13.94
N TYR A 273 -5.90 7.95 15.18
CA TYR A 273 -4.58 8.43 15.62
C TYR A 273 -3.40 7.92 14.77
N PHE A 274 -3.25 6.60 14.56
CA PHE A 274 -2.11 6.11 13.77
C PHE A 274 -2.23 6.52 12.29
N THR A 275 -3.43 6.41 11.71
CA THR A 275 -3.68 6.83 10.32
C THR A 275 -3.40 8.32 10.13
N GLU A 276 -3.77 9.17 11.10
CA GLU A 276 -3.50 10.60 11.12
C GLU A 276 -2.01 10.94 11.24
N ARG A 277 -1.17 10.01 11.71
CA ARG A 277 0.26 10.27 11.84
C ARG A 277 1.10 9.75 10.68
N VAL A 278 0.65 8.73 9.95
CA VAL A 278 1.46 8.13 8.87
C VAL A 278 0.82 8.18 7.49
N ALA A 279 -0.48 8.46 7.36
CA ALA A 279 -1.09 8.58 6.04
C ALA A 279 -0.68 9.89 5.36
N GLY A 280 -0.48 9.83 4.04
CA GLY A 280 0.07 10.91 3.23
C GLY A 280 -0.66 12.26 3.38
N PRO A 281 -2.01 12.33 3.30
CA PRO A 281 -2.73 13.59 3.46
C PRO A 281 -2.46 14.28 4.80
N TRP A 282 -2.34 13.50 5.88
CA TRP A 282 -2.11 14.02 7.21
C TRP A 282 -0.66 14.39 7.44
N LEU A 283 0.28 13.52 7.01
CA LEU A 283 1.71 13.85 6.99
C LEU A 283 1.98 15.16 6.27
N ALA A 284 1.37 15.38 5.10
CA ALA A 284 1.54 16.61 4.36
C ALA A 284 1.04 17.85 5.12
N LYS A 285 -0.14 17.76 5.76
CA LYS A 285 -0.69 18.83 6.60
C LYS A 285 0.20 19.11 7.82
N GLU A 286 0.70 18.06 8.47
CA GLU A 286 1.55 18.17 9.65
C GLU A 286 2.91 18.78 9.30
N ILE A 287 3.53 18.34 8.20
CA ILE A 287 4.77 18.94 7.67
C ILE A 287 4.55 20.41 7.30
N ALA A 288 3.42 20.74 6.68
CA ALA A 288 3.06 22.12 6.37
C ALA A 288 2.92 22.98 7.64
N ARG A 289 2.23 22.45 8.67
CA ARG A 289 2.08 23.10 9.97
C ARG A 289 3.44 23.34 10.65
N LEU A 290 4.27 22.30 10.75
CA LEU A 290 5.59 22.36 11.37
C LEU A 290 6.52 23.34 10.64
N LEU A 291 6.48 23.37 9.30
CA LEU A 291 7.29 24.31 8.53
C LEU A 291 6.84 25.76 8.77
N LYS A 292 5.52 25.99 8.87
CA LYS A 292 4.96 27.30 9.19
C LYS A 292 5.37 27.77 10.58
N GLU A 293 5.22 26.94 11.60
CA GLU A 293 5.64 27.24 12.98
C GLU A 293 7.15 27.52 13.06
N TYR A 294 7.96 26.66 12.44
CA TYR A 294 9.41 26.84 12.41
C TYR A 294 9.83 28.17 11.78
N SER A 295 9.16 28.57 10.68
CA SER A 295 9.43 29.85 10.01
C SER A 295 9.07 31.08 10.84
N GLN A 296 8.09 30.97 11.74
CA GLN A 296 7.63 32.06 12.60
C GLN A 296 8.52 32.20 13.85
N ASP A 297 8.90 31.07 14.45
CA ASP A 297 9.60 31.06 15.74
C ASP A 297 11.11 31.30 15.60
N ASN A 298 11.73 30.92 14.48
CA ASN A 298 13.19 31.00 14.30
C ASN A 298 13.60 31.59 12.94
N PRO A 299 13.33 32.88 12.67
CA PRO A 299 13.64 33.51 11.38
C PRO A 299 15.14 33.54 11.04
N ARG A 300 16.04 33.39 12.03
CA ARG A 300 17.49 33.20 11.80
C ARG A 300 17.85 31.77 11.39
N ASP A 301 17.17 30.77 11.91
CA ASP A 301 17.43 29.35 11.58
C ASP A 301 16.70 28.90 10.31
N ALA A 302 15.76 29.71 9.80
CA ALA A 302 15.19 29.58 8.46
C ALA A 302 16.26 29.48 7.35
N LEU A 303 17.50 29.95 7.62
CA LEU A 303 18.68 29.76 6.77
C LEU A 303 19.12 28.29 6.63
N TYR A 304 18.90 27.44 7.63
CA TYR A 304 19.25 26.01 7.60
C TYR A 304 18.20 25.13 6.92
N THR A 305 16.98 25.66 6.74
CA THR A 305 15.87 25.00 6.03
C THR A 305 15.68 25.54 4.61
N ARG A 306 16.75 26.07 4.00
CA ARG A 306 16.69 26.87 2.77
C ARG A 306 16.04 26.11 1.62
N ALA A 307 16.35 24.83 1.46
CA ALA A 307 15.80 23.99 0.40
C ALA A 307 14.32 23.64 0.65
N ALA A 308 13.99 23.21 1.88
CA ALA A 308 12.60 22.91 2.24
C ALA A 308 11.71 24.15 2.14
N MET A 309 12.18 25.31 2.60
CA MET A 309 11.42 26.56 2.51
C MET A 309 11.26 27.05 1.07
N GLN A 310 12.26 26.86 0.20
CA GLN A 310 12.14 27.28 -1.20
C GLN A 310 11.16 26.43 -2.00
N VAL A 311 11.11 25.12 -1.73
CA VAL A 311 10.31 24.18 -2.53
C VAL A 311 8.92 23.95 -1.97
N ILE A 312 8.77 23.94 -0.64
CA ILE A 312 7.52 23.55 0.03
C ILE A 312 6.73 24.78 0.49
N ALA A 313 7.40 25.81 1.03
CA ALA A 313 6.70 26.93 1.68
C ALA A 313 5.66 27.67 0.81
N PRO A 314 5.87 27.86 -0.52
CA PRO A 314 4.85 28.50 -1.36
C PRO A 314 3.50 27.76 -1.36
N ASP A 315 3.52 26.45 -1.14
CA ASP A 315 2.33 25.59 -1.15
C ASP A 315 1.72 25.40 0.25
N VAL A 316 2.44 25.74 1.31
CA VAL A 316 2.01 25.50 2.71
C VAL A 316 0.76 26.30 3.05
N ASP A 317 0.80 27.62 2.85
CA ASP A 317 -0.35 28.48 3.18
C ASP A 317 -1.57 28.14 2.32
N ARG A 318 -1.33 27.77 1.06
CA ARG A 318 -2.41 27.31 0.18
C ARG A 318 -3.00 25.99 0.67
N LEU A 319 -2.18 24.98 1.03
CA LEU A 319 -2.68 23.72 1.54
C LEU A 319 -3.49 23.90 2.83
N LEU A 320 -3.00 24.73 3.76
CA LEU A 320 -3.63 24.93 5.06
C LEU A 320 -4.91 25.77 4.99
N SER A 321 -5.10 26.58 3.94
CA SER A 321 -6.32 27.36 3.71
C SER A 321 -7.43 26.57 3.00
N LEU A 322 -7.11 25.42 2.39
CA LEU A 322 -8.09 24.58 1.70
C LEU A 322 -8.87 23.73 2.70
N GLU A 323 -10.13 24.09 2.96
CA GLU A 323 -11.01 23.31 3.83
C GLU A 323 -11.47 22.00 3.17
N ARG A 324 -11.82 22.03 1.88
CA ARG A 324 -12.36 20.89 1.13
C ARG A 324 -11.27 19.94 0.62
N GLU A 325 -11.52 18.63 0.62
CA GLU A 325 -10.61 17.61 0.08
C GLU A 325 -10.75 17.44 -1.44
N ASP A 326 -10.38 18.49 -2.18
CA ASP A 326 -10.43 18.48 -3.64
C ASP A 326 -9.11 18.04 -4.32
N GLU A 327 -9.09 18.06 -5.65
CA GLU A 327 -7.93 17.66 -6.45
C GLU A 327 -6.73 18.60 -6.26
N GLU A 328 -6.98 19.89 -6.01
CA GLU A 328 -5.92 20.86 -5.73
C GLU A 328 -5.24 20.50 -4.41
N LYS A 329 -6.03 20.27 -3.35
CA LYS A 329 -5.51 19.88 -2.04
C LYS A 329 -4.68 18.60 -2.10
N LYS A 330 -5.17 17.58 -2.81
CA LYS A 330 -4.45 16.31 -3.02
C LYS A 330 -3.16 16.50 -3.82
N ALA A 331 -3.14 17.39 -4.80
CA ALA A 331 -1.94 17.71 -5.56
C ALA A 331 -0.89 18.40 -4.69
N LEU A 332 -1.32 19.38 -3.88
CA LEU A 332 -0.45 20.07 -2.92
C LEU A 332 0.12 19.10 -1.87
N GLN A 333 -0.71 18.21 -1.31
CA GLN A 333 -0.23 17.19 -0.36
C GLN A 333 0.91 16.35 -0.95
N LYS A 334 0.76 15.88 -2.19
CA LYS A 334 1.83 15.13 -2.89
C LYS A 334 3.07 15.96 -3.14
N LYS A 335 2.89 17.22 -3.54
CA LYS A 335 3.99 18.16 -3.81
C LYS A 335 4.80 18.44 -2.54
N ILE A 336 4.14 18.62 -1.39
CA ILE A 336 4.80 18.82 -0.10
C ILE A 336 5.66 17.61 0.29
N LEU A 337 5.12 16.39 0.23
CA LEU A 337 5.87 15.18 0.59
C LEU A 337 7.04 14.90 -0.37
N ALA A 338 6.86 15.17 -1.67
CA ALA A 338 7.93 15.08 -2.64
C ALA A 338 9.02 16.14 -2.38
N GLY A 339 8.61 17.38 -2.09
CA GLY A 339 9.51 18.47 -1.71
C GLY A 339 10.31 18.18 -0.45
N LEU A 340 9.71 17.49 0.54
CA LEU A 340 10.40 17.05 1.75
C LEU A 340 11.53 16.07 1.42
N THR A 341 11.26 15.10 0.53
CA THR A 341 12.28 14.15 0.06
C THR A 341 13.39 14.87 -0.70
N TRP A 342 13.04 15.76 -1.63
CA TRP A 342 14.01 16.54 -2.39
C TRP A 342 14.90 17.42 -1.51
N ALA A 343 14.32 18.12 -0.53
CA ALA A 343 15.09 18.92 0.42
C ALA A 343 16.06 18.04 1.22
N ALA A 344 15.62 16.86 1.65
CA ALA A 344 16.47 15.93 2.39
C ALA A 344 17.61 15.34 1.54
N GLN A 345 17.38 15.11 0.24
CA GLN A 345 18.42 14.74 -0.74
C GLN A 345 19.44 15.87 -0.92
N ALA A 346 18.99 17.12 -0.93
CA ALA A 346 19.84 18.31 -0.96
C ALA A 346 20.62 18.56 0.36
N GLY A 347 20.45 17.69 1.37
CA GLY A 347 21.16 17.77 2.63
C GLY A 347 20.49 18.64 3.71
N ASP A 348 19.24 19.08 3.49
CA ASP A 348 18.47 19.86 4.46
C ASP A 348 18.27 19.05 5.76
N ALA A 349 18.83 19.56 6.86
CA ALA A 349 18.86 18.83 8.13
C ALA A 349 17.47 18.63 8.73
N TRP A 350 16.58 19.62 8.58
CA TRP A 350 15.22 19.54 9.09
C TRP A 350 14.41 18.51 8.30
N ALA A 351 14.49 18.54 6.96
CA ALA A 351 13.77 17.58 6.13
C ALA A 351 14.20 16.14 6.41
N ARG A 352 15.52 15.92 6.57
CA ARG A 352 16.09 14.61 6.98
C ARG A 352 15.59 14.19 8.36
N TYR A 353 15.54 15.11 9.32
CA TYR A 353 15.00 14.84 10.65
C TYR A 353 13.53 14.39 10.57
N GLN A 354 12.69 15.11 9.83
CA GLN A 354 11.27 14.78 9.69
C GLN A 354 11.07 13.39 9.06
N ILE A 355 11.79 13.08 7.97
CA ILE A 355 11.74 11.74 7.36
C ILE A 355 12.16 10.66 8.35
N GLY A 356 13.23 10.90 9.11
CA GLY A 356 13.69 9.96 10.11
C GLY A 356 12.68 9.76 11.25
N ALA A 357 12.02 10.83 11.71
CA ALA A 357 10.98 10.75 12.73
C ALA A 357 9.75 9.97 12.24
N ILE A 358 9.31 10.20 11.00
CA ILE A 358 8.20 9.47 10.37
C ILE A 358 8.55 7.98 10.25
N GLY A 359 9.73 7.65 9.72
CA GLY A 359 10.17 6.26 9.60
C GLY A 359 10.18 5.55 10.95
N ALA A 360 10.71 6.22 11.97
CA ALA A 360 10.80 5.70 13.31
C ALA A 360 9.41 5.48 13.96
N GLU A 361 8.44 6.37 13.71
CA GLU A 361 7.05 6.18 14.13
C GLU A 361 6.37 4.98 13.46
N ILE A 362 6.53 4.83 12.14
CA ILE A 362 6.03 3.66 11.42
C ILE A 362 6.66 2.38 12.00
N GLY A 363 7.96 2.41 12.29
CA GLY A 363 8.70 1.27 12.85
C GLY A 363 8.17 0.81 14.20
N GLY A 364 7.86 1.77 15.10
CA GLY A 364 7.23 1.46 16.37
C GLY A 364 5.87 0.76 16.21
N ALA A 365 5.02 1.24 15.30
CA ALA A 365 3.73 0.63 15.04
C ALA A 365 3.83 -0.77 14.39
N LEU A 366 4.80 -0.97 13.50
CA LEU A 366 5.08 -2.27 12.91
C LEU A 366 5.64 -3.27 13.93
N ALA A 367 6.48 -2.83 14.86
CA ALA A 367 6.93 -3.70 15.95
C ALA A 367 5.75 -4.19 16.80
N GLN A 368 4.80 -3.32 17.11
CA GLN A 368 3.57 -3.69 17.81
C GLN A 368 2.74 -4.73 17.02
N PHE A 369 2.64 -4.56 15.69
CA PHE A 369 2.04 -5.57 14.83
C PHE A 369 2.78 -6.91 14.87
N ILE A 370 4.10 -6.89 14.76
CA ILE A 370 4.94 -8.08 14.82
C ILE A 370 4.74 -8.79 16.17
N LEU A 371 4.69 -8.07 17.29
CA LEU A 371 4.46 -8.65 18.62
C LEU A 371 3.08 -9.33 18.71
N ALA A 372 2.04 -8.68 18.19
CA ALA A 372 0.67 -9.22 18.19
C ALA A 372 0.52 -10.50 17.37
N PHE A 373 1.37 -10.70 16.36
CA PHE A 373 1.35 -11.85 15.45
C PHE A 373 2.67 -12.62 15.44
N ARG A 374 3.46 -12.59 16.53
CA ARG A 374 4.83 -13.11 16.59
C ARG A 374 4.96 -14.60 16.29
N ASP A 375 3.88 -15.35 16.48
CA ASP A 375 3.82 -16.80 16.20
C ASP A 375 3.40 -17.10 14.74
N ARG A 376 3.34 -16.08 13.88
CA ARG A 376 2.94 -16.20 12.48
C ARG A 376 4.13 -15.96 11.56
N GLU A 377 4.25 -16.76 10.52
CA GLU A 377 5.40 -16.64 9.61
C GLU A 377 5.36 -15.37 8.74
N PHE A 378 4.18 -14.84 8.41
CA PHE A 378 4.08 -13.64 7.58
C PHE A 378 4.67 -12.38 8.22
N VAL A 379 4.85 -12.32 9.55
CA VAL A 379 5.47 -11.14 10.19
C VAL A 379 6.98 -11.09 9.97
N ARG A 380 7.59 -12.21 9.56
CA ARG A 380 9.02 -12.25 9.19
C ARG A 380 9.31 -11.50 7.89
N ARG A 381 8.28 -11.21 7.08
CA ARG A 381 8.42 -10.50 5.81
C ARG A 381 7.27 -9.53 5.61
N ILE A 382 7.51 -8.29 5.98
CA ILE A 382 6.54 -7.20 5.84
C ILE A 382 7.00 -6.29 4.69
N ILE A 383 6.22 -6.21 3.63
CA ILE A 383 6.48 -5.31 2.51
C ILE A 383 5.64 -4.06 2.66
N LEU A 384 6.29 -2.91 2.69
CA LEU A 384 5.65 -1.61 2.70
C LEU A 384 5.33 -1.20 1.26
N VAL A 385 4.07 -0.86 1.01
CA VAL A 385 3.55 -0.51 -0.31
C VAL A 385 2.80 0.82 -0.26
N SER A 386 2.52 1.39 -1.44
CA SER A 386 1.88 2.68 -1.68
C SER A 386 2.79 3.90 -1.57
N THR A 387 2.26 5.05 -2.00
CA THR A 387 3.03 6.26 -2.33
C THR A 387 3.88 6.80 -1.19
N VAL A 388 3.44 6.72 0.08
CA VAL A 388 4.26 7.20 1.21
C VAL A 388 5.43 6.25 1.42
N SER A 389 5.14 4.96 1.65
CA SER A 389 6.15 3.92 1.87
C SER A 389 7.13 3.76 0.71
N GLU A 390 6.70 4.01 -0.53
CA GLU A 390 7.51 3.82 -1.74
C GLU A 390 8.33 5.04 -2.12
N LYS A 391 7.89 6.26 -1.79
CA LYS A 391 8.53 7.49 -2.30
C LYS A 391 9.12 8.39 -1.23
N LEU A 392 8.55 8.40 -0.03
CA LEU A 392 9.05 9.27 1.03
C LEU A 392 10.47 8.83 1.42
N GLY A 393 11.40 9.77 1.39
CA GLY A 393 12.79 9.54 1.78
C GLY A 393 13.58 8.61 0.87
N HIS A 394 13.04 8.22 -0.30
CA HIS A 394 13.76 7.38 -1.26
C HIS A 394 15.08 8.04 -1.68
N ASP A 395 16.15 7.25 -1.77
CA ASP A 395 17.54 7.68 -2.05
C ASP A 395 18.16 8.68 -1.05
N VAL A 396 17.51 8.95 0.09
CA VAL A 396 18.11 9.78 1.14
C VAL A 396 18.97 8.88 2.03
N ALA A 397 20.29 8.85 1.85
CA ALA A 397 21.16 8.02 2.70
C ALA A 397 21.13 8.44 4.19
N ASP A 398 21.16 7.51 5.15
CA ASP A 398 21.42 7.83 6.57
C ASP A 398 22.93 7.95 6.82
N LYS A 399 23.44 9.18 6.82
CA LYS A 399 24.87 9.49 7.04
C LYS A 399 25.44 8.99 8.36
N ARG A 400 24.60 8.53 9.30
CA ARG A 400 25.03 8.00 10.60
C ARG A 400 25.34 6.51 10.59
N ASN A 401 24.87 5.78 9.58
CA ASN A 401 25.05 4.34 9.47
C ASN A 401 26.03 4.05 8.33
N HIS A 402 27.33 4.04 8.66
CA HIS A 402 28.39 3.76 7.69
C HIS A 402 28.47 2.27 7.27
N GLU A 403 27.75 1.38 7.96
CA GLU A 403 27.86 -0.07 7.74
C GLU A 403 26.91 -0.65 6.67
N PHE A 404 26.02 0.15 6.09
CA PHE A 404 24.98 -0.35 5.18
C PHE A 404 25.08 0.26 3.78
N GLU A 405 26.16 -0.01 3.07
CA GLU A 405 26.40 0.46 1.69
C GLU A 405 25.65 -0.32 0.58
N LYS A 406 24.80 -1.30 0.92
CA LYS A 406 24.02 -2.06 -0.08
C LYS A 406 22.55 -1.62 -0.12
N ASN A 407 22.27 -0.68 -1.02
CA ASN A 407 21.06 -0.42 -1.83
C ASN A 407 19.63 -0.50 -1.27
N GLU A 408 19.36 -0.84 -0.01
CA GLU A 408 17.97 -0.99 0.50
C GLU A 408 17.65 -0.20 1.78
N ASN A 409 18.55 0.66 2.24
CA ASN A 409 18.40 1.41 3.49
C ASN A 409 18.47 2.92 3.26
N ASP A 410 17.47 3.44 2.55
CA ASP A 410 17.19 4.87 2.65
C ASP A 410 16.87 5.28 4.11
N LEU A 411 16.93 6.58 4.38
CA LEU A 411 16.81 7.14 5.73
C LEU A 411 15.50 6.75 6.41
N LEU A 412 14.41 6.65 5.64
CA LEU A 412 13.12 6.23 6.18
C LEU A 412 13.20 4.78 6.66
N MET A 413 13.66 3.86 5.79
CA MET A 413 13.75 2.43 6.09
C MET A 413 14.74 2.14 7.21
N ALA A 414 15.91 2.78 7.22
CA ALA A 414 16.91 2.62 8.26
C ALA A 414 16.35 3.00 9.65
N ARG A 415 15.63 4.13 9.71
CA ARG A 415 15.03 4.66 10.95
C ARG A 415 13.87 3.80 11.42
N LEU A 416 13.07 3.32 10.49
CA LEU A 416 11.97 2.39 10.73
C LEU A 416 12.46 1.08 11.34
N ARG A 417 13.44 0.42 10.70
CA ARG A 417 13.99 -0.86 11.17
C ARG A 417 14.63 -0.72 12.55
N THR A 418 15.42 0.34 12.76
CA THR A 418 16.02 0.66 14.07
C THR A 418 14.96 0.82 15.16
N ALA A 419 13.88 1.56 14.85
CA ALA A 419 12.78 1.77 15.79
C ALA A 419 12.04 0.47 16.10
N ALA A 420 11.77 -0.33 15.07
CA ALA A 420 11.09 -1.61 15.23
C ALA A 420 11.90 -2.56 16.12
N GLU A 421 13.19 -2.74 15.82
CA GLU A 421 14.12 -3.56 16.61
C GLU A 421 14.17 -3.13 18.07
N ALA A 422 14.27 -1.82 18.34
CA ALA A 422 14.30 -1.28 19.70
C ALA A 422 13.00 -1.60 20.47
N VAL A 423 11.84 -1.43 19.84
CA VAL A 423 10.54 -1.74 20.46
C VAL A 423 10.37 -3.24 20.69
N LEU A 424 10.75 -4.09 19.72
CA LEU A 424 10.70 -5.54 19.86
C LEU A 424 11.58 -6.02 21.03
N SER A 425 12.81 -5.51 21.10
CA SER A 425 13.77 -5.87 22.14
C SER A 425 13.31 -5.43 23.53
N ALA A 426 12.78 -4.20 23.64
CA ALA A 426 12.21 -3.69 24.88
C ALA A 426 11.00 -4.51 25.39
N ASN A 427 10.32 -5.22 24.49
CA ASN A 427 9.20 -6.12 24.82
C ASN A 427 9.64 -7.59 24.99
N GLY A 428 10.93 -7.83 25.26
CA GLY A 428 11.47 -9.13 25.63
C GLY A 428 11.78 -10.07 24.46
N MET A 429 11.75 -9.58 23.21
CA MET A 429 12.31 -10.33 22.08
C MET A 429 13.84 -10.33 22.17
N PRO A 430 14.52 -11.49 22.04
CA PRO A 430 15.98 -11.53 21.94
C PRO A 430 16.50 -10.61 20.82
N GLN A 431 17.63 -9.92 21.04
CA GLN A 431 18.15 -8.89 20.13
C GLN A 431 18.37 -9.42 18.70
N ASP A 432 18.93 -10.61 18.57
CA ASP A 432 19.17 -11.30 17.29
C ASP A 432 17.85 -11.51 16.53
N LYS A 433 16.81 -11.99 17.21
CA LYS A 433 15.47 -12.16 16.63
C LYS A 433 14.79 -10.83 16.33
N ALA A 434 14.94 -9.82 17.19
CA ALA A 434 14.39 -8.49 16.95
C ALA A 434 15.01 -7.85 15.70
N SER A 435 16.33 -8.00 15.54
CA SER A 435 17.07 -7.54 14.37
C SER A 435 16.66 -8.30 13.11
N GLU A 436 16.50 -9.62 13.18
CA GLU A 436 15.99 -10.46 12.08
C GLU A 436 14.58 -10.01 11.62
N GLN A 437 13.65 -9.84 12.56
CA GLN A 437 12.27 -9.42 12.26
C GLN A 437 12.21 -8.00 11.70
N ALA A 438 12.96 -7.07 12.27
CA ALA A 438 13.04 -5.70 11.76
C ALA A 438 13.69 -5.66 10.35
N GLY A 439 14.74 -6.46 10.12
CA GLY A 439 15.40 -6.61 8.83
C GLY A 439 14.46 -7.16 7.75
N GLY A 440 13.49 -7.99 8.13
CA GLY A 440 12.43 -8.52 7.27
C GLY A 440 11.41 -7.49 6.77
N ILE A 441 11.44 -6.24 7.27
CA ILE A 441 10.59 -5.16 6.78
C ILE A 441 11.26 -4.53 5.55
N SER A 442 10.65 -4.57 4.37
CA SER A 442 11.22 -4.01 3.13
C SER A 442 10.28 -3.04 2.44
N ARG A 443 10.83 -2.18 1.57
CA ARG A 443 10.05 -1.41 0.60
C ARG A 443 9.73 -2.31 -0.59
N SER A 444 8.57 -2.14 -1.20
CA SER A 444 8.32 -2.79 -2.48
C SER A 444 9.12 -2.15 -3.63
N ASN A 445 9.57 -3.00 -4.56
CA ASN A 445 10.16 -2.61 -5.83
C ASN A 445 9.15 -2.48 -6.98
N LEU A 446 7.90 -2.90 -6.76
CA LEU A 446 6.79 -2.70 -7.69
C LEU A 446 6.18 -1.31 -7.49
N GLY A 447 5.42 -0.83 -8.47
CA GLY A 447 4.54 0.32 -8.37
C GLY A 447 3.09 -0.10 -8.08
N GLY A 448 2.14 0.58 -8.72
CA GLY A 448 0.72 0.24 -8.60
C GLY A 448 0.36 -1.15 -9.16
N GLU A 449 1.25 -1.75 -9.95
CA GLU A 449 0.99 -3.00 -10.69
C GLU A 449 0.99 -4.22 -9.79
N ARG A 450 1.49 -4.08 -8.57
CA ARG A 450 1.46 -5.11 -7.51
C ARG A 450 0.08 -5.73 -7.35
N GLU A 451 -0.98 -4.92 -7.30
CA GLU A 451 -2.33 -5.41 -7.03
C GLU A 451 -2.85 -6.23 -8.21
N LEU A 452 -2.36 -5.93 -9.41
CA LEU A 452 -2.73 -6.61 -10.65
C LEU A 452 -1.98 -7.93 -10.79
N TRP A 453 -0.73 -7.96 -10.32
CA TRP A 453 0.09 -9.16 -10.22
C TRP A 453 -0.55 -10.26 -9.35
N ALA A 454 -1.41 -9.90 -8.41
CA ALA A 454 -2.18 -10.85 -7.60
C ALA A 454 -2.96 -11.86 -8.45
N PHE A 455 -3.43 -11.40 -9.61
CA PHE A 455 -4.31 -12.17 -10.49
C PHE A 455 -3.58 -12.75 -11.70
N ALA A 456 -2.26 -12.54 -11.79
CA ALA A 456 -1.47 -13.16 -12.84
C ALA A 456 -1.63 -14.68 -12.75
N PRO A 457 -1.89 -15.36 -13.88
CA PRO A 457 -2.00 -16.81 -13.87
C PRO A 457 -0.67 -17.39 -13.37
N VAL A 458 -0.77 -18.27 -12.38
CA VAL A 458 0.38 -18.95 -11.80
C VAL A 458 0.63 -20.18 -12.66
N PRO A 459 1.82 -20.31 -13.28
CA PRO A 459 2.10 -21.51 -14.05
C PRO A 459 2.25 -22.66 -13.06
N ASP A 460 1.64 -23.81 -13.38
CA ASP A 460 1.70 -25.03 -12.56
C ASP A 460 3.13 -25.24 -12.04
N ASP A 461 3.24 -25.45 -10.73
CA ASP A 461 4.52 -25.75 -10.07
C ASP A 461 5.02 -27.07 -10.67
N PRO A 462 6.19 -27.11 -11.32
CA PRO A 462 6.66 -28.30 -12.03
C PRO A 462 6.86 -29.52 -11.13
#